data_AF-A0A2U2Z3S4-F1
#
_entry.id   AF-A0A2U2Z3S4-F1
#
_cell.length_a   1.000
_cell.length_b   1.000
_cell.length_c   1.000
_cell.angle_alpha   90.00
_cell.angle_beta   90.00
_cell.angle_gamma   90.00
#
_symmetry.space_group_name_H-M   'P 1'
#
loop_
_entity.id
_entity.type
_entity.pdbx_description
1 polymer ?
#
loop_
_entity_poly.entity_id
_entity_poly.type
_entity_poly.pdbx_seq_one_letter_code
_entity_poly.pdbx_strand_id
1 'polypeptide(L)'
;MDIAALITWVVTALGGFYMLGTWIRRGGIRQQQSGTSRLPAPVIFGHFALAAIGLVVWIVYVVAEKSALAWTSFGLLLPVALLGFVMLARWIPVHRDRTTAGAPTAATVQGADGTVPAERHFPVPVVLAHGLFAVVTLVLVLLAALGIGGT
;
A
#
# COMPACT_ATOMS: atom_id res chain seq x y z
N MET A 1 -13.44 15.30 12.19
CA MET A 1 -12.33 14.75 11.35
C MET A 1 -12.23 13.24 11.46
N ASP A 2 -12.72 12.67 12.56
CA ASP A 2 -12.41 11.31 12.96
C ASP A 2 -13.08 10.27 12.07
N ILE A 3 -14.35 10.54 11.73
CA ILE A 3 -15.13 9.72 10.81
C ILE A 3 -14.60 9.83 9.38
N ALA A 4 -14.18 11.02 8.95
CA ALA A 4 -13.57 11.20 7.63
C ALA A 4 -12.27 10.38 7.51
N ALA A 5 -11.39 10.47 8.52
CA ALA A 5 -10.17 9.67 8.60
C ALA A 5 -10.47 8.17 8.59
N LEU A 6 -11.51 7.73 9.32
CA LEU A 6 -11.93 6.33 9.35
C LEU A 6 -12.37 5.86 7.97
N ILE A 7 -13.25 6.61 7.29
CA ILE A 7 -13.75 6.26 5.96
C ILE A 7 -12.58 6.19 4.96
N THR A 8 -11.71 7.21 4.92
CA THR A 8 -10.58 7.22 3.99
C THR A 8 -9.58 6.11 4.29
N TRP A 9 -9.36 5.77 5.56
CA TRP A 9 -8.51 4.64 5.94
C TRP A 9 -9.11 3.31 5.49
N VAL A 10 -10.42 3.09 5.70
CA VAL A 10 -11.09 1.87 5.22
C VAL A 10 -10.97 1.74 3.70
N VAL A 11 -11.21 2.82 2.95
CA VAL A 11 -11.05 2.83 1.49
C VAL A 11 -9.61 2.51 1.08
N THR A 12 -8.62 3.14 1.74
CA THR A 12 -7.19 2.85 1.53
C THR A 12 -6.88 1.37 1.78
N ALA A 13 -7.40 0.81 2.88
CA ALA A 13 -7.18 -0.57 3.30
C ALA A 13 -7.77 -1.56 2.29
N LEU A 14 -8.96 -1.28 1.75
CA LEU A 14 -9.56 -2.10 0.68
C LEU A 14 -8.71 -2.09 -0.58
N GLY A 15 -8.18 -0.94 -0.99
CA GLY A 15 -7.23 -0.84 -2.11
C GLY A 15 -5.95 -1.64 -1.85
N GLY A 16 -5.40 -1.56 -0.64
CA GLY A 16 -4.22 -2.33 -0.22
C GLY A 16 -4.48 -3.84 -0.24
N PHE A 17 -5.63 -4.28 0.29
CA PHE A 17 -6.05 -5.68 0.29
C PHE A 17 -6.23 -6.23 -1.13
N TYR A 18 -6.83 -5.45 -2.03
CA TYR A 18 -6.97 -5.84 -3.44
C TYR A 18 -5.61 -6.05 -4.10
N MET A 19 -4.64 -5.16 -3.86
CA MET A 19 -3.27 -5.31 -4.39
C MET A 19 -2.57 -6.53 -3.79
N LEU A 20 -2.67 -6.74 -2.48
CA LEU A 20 -2.13 -7.92 -1.81
C LEU A 20 -2.71 -9.21 -2.38
N GLY A 21 -4.04 -9.30 -2.53
CA GLY A 21 -4.71 -10.44 -3.13
C GLY A 21 -4.29 -10.66 -4.59
N THR A 22 -4.05 -9.60 -5.35
CA THR A 22 -3.53 -9.70 -6.71
C THR A 22 -2.10 -10.23 -6.73
N TRP A 23 -1.23 -9.74 -5.83
CA TRP A 23 0.15 -10.22 -5.70
C TRP A 23 0.22 -11.70 -5.31
N ILE A 24 -0.58 -12.14 -4.34
CA ILE A 24 -0.66 -13.55 -3.92
C ILE A 24 -1.20 -14.44 -5.05
N ARG A 25 -2.31 -14.05 -5.70
CA ARG A 25 -2.91 -14.81 -6.82
C ARG A 25 -1.95 -14.97 -8.00
N ARG A 26 -1.11 -13.97 -8.26
CA ARG A 26 -0.07 -13.99 -9.30
C ARG A 26 1.22 -14.70 -8.87
N GLY A 27 1.26 -15.27 -7.67
CA GLY A 27 2.37 -16.10 -7.20
C GLY A 27 3.54 -15.31 -6.62
N GLY A 28 3.34 -14.08 -6.15
CA GLY A 28 4.39 -13.20 -5.65
C GLY A 28 5.28 -13.83 -4.55
N ILE A 29 4.72 -14.69 -3.69
CA ILE A 29 5.47 -15.44 -2.67
C ILE A 29 6.50 -16.39 -3.33
N ARG A 30 6.08 -17.13 -4.34
CA ARG A 30 6.96 -18.05 -5.10
C ARG A 30 8.00 -17.26 -5.91
N GLN A 31 7.59 -16.15 -6.51
CA GLN A 31 8.46 -15.27 -7.28
C GLN A 31 9.51 -14.55 -6.42
N GLN A 32 9.26 -14.35 -5.13
CA GLN A 32 10.29 -13.85 -4.22
C GLN A 32 11.43 -14.88 -4.05
N GLN A 33 11.10 -16.17 -3.93
CA GLN A 33 12.09 -17.23 -3.76
C GLN A 33 13.00 -17.37 -4.99
N SER A 34 12.48 -17.07 -6.18
CA SER A 34 13.24 -17.08 -7.44
C SER A 34 13.90 -15.74 -7.80
N GLY A 35 13.77 -14.70 -6.97
CA GLY A 35 14.32 -13.36 -7.23
C GLY A 35 13.58 -12.54 -8.31
N THR A 36 12.43 -13.02 -8.78
CA THR A 36 11.63 -12.38 -9.85
C THR A 36 10.79 -11.20 -9.32
N SER A 37 10.32 -11.26 -8.07
CA SER A 37 9.58 -10.17 -7.41
C SER A 37 10.54 -9.14 -6.82
N ARG A 38 10.32 -7.85 -7.11
CA ARG A 38 11.06 -6.72 -6.53
C ARG A 38 10.48 -6.24 -5.20
N LEU A 39 9.27 -6.69 -4.87
CA LEU A 39 8.61 -6.39 -3.60
C LEU A 39 8.89 -7.51 -2.57
N PRO A 40 9.58 -7.20 -1.45
CA PRO A 40 9.81 -8.17 -0.39
C PRO A 40 8.52 -8.45 0.38
N ALA A 41 8.12 -9.71 0.48
CA ALA A 41 7.02 -10.21 1.27
C ALA A 41 7.03 -9.71 2.72
N PRO A 42 8.17 -9.68 3.45
CA PRO A 42 8.18 -9.13 4.80
C PRO A 42 7.77 -7.66 4.86
N VAL A 43 8.12 -6.87 3.84
CA VAL A 43 7.74 -5.46 3.73
C VAL A 43 6.25 -5.32 3.41
N ILE A 44 5.72 -6.13 2.50
CA ILE A 44 4.29 -6.12 2.14
C ILE A 44 3.44 -6.53 3.36
N PHE A 45 3.75 -7.66 3.99
CA PHE A 45 3.01 -8.16 5.14
C PHE A 45 3.19 -7.24 6.35
N GLY A 46 4.38 -6.68 6.57
CA GLY A 46 4.64 -5.71 7.62
C GLY A 46 3.82 -4.42 7.44
N HIS A 47 3.80 -3.86 6.23
CA HIS A 47 2.96 -2.71 5.89
C HIS A 47 1.48 -3.00 6.13
N PHE A 48 0.98 -4.14 5.64
CA PHE A 48 -0.42 -4.52 5.79
C PHE A 48 -0.81 -4.76 7.26
N ALA A 49 0.02 -5.46 8.02
CA ALA A 49 -0.21 -5.73 9.44
C ALA A 49 -0.18 -4.44 10.27
N LEU A 50 0.81 -3.57 10.06
CA LEU A 50 0.88 -2.27 10.73
C LEU A 50 -0.32 -1.38 10.39
N ALA A 51 -0.74 -1.38 9.12
CA ALA A 51 -1.93 -0.63 8.69
C ALA A 51 -3.20 -1.14 9.36
N ALA A 52 -3.36 -2.46 9.48
CA ALA A 52 -4.49 -3.07 10.16
C ALA A 52 -4.49 -2.77 11.67
N ILE A 53 -3.34 -2.89 12.34
CA ILE A 53 -3.19 -2.55 13.76
C ILE A 53 -3.50 -1.07 13.98
N GLY A 54 -2.94 -0.17 13.16
CA GLY A 54 -3.22 1.26 13.22
C GLY A 54 -4.70 1.58 13.07
N LEU A 55 -5.39 0.91 12.14
CA LEU A 55 -6.83 1.07 11.91
C LEU A 55 -7.65 0.60 13.11
N VAL A 56 -7.27 -0.52 13.73
CA VAL A 56 -7.92 -1.00 14.96
C VAL A 56 -7.74 0.02 16.09
N VAL A 57 -6.53 0.54 16.28
CA VAL A 57 -6.27 1.61 17.27
C VAL A 57 -7.11 2.86 16.97
N TRP A 58 -7.27 3.22 15.70
CA TRP A 58 -8.12 4.34 15.28
C TRP A 58 -9.60 4.12 15.60
N ILE A 59 -10.13 2.91 15.33
CA ILE A 59 -11.51 2.55 15.66
C ILE A 59 -11.74 2.64 17.18
N VAL A 60 -10.78 2.15 17.98
CA VAL A 60 -10.86 2.29 19.45
C VAL A 60 -10.80 3.75 19.87
N TYR A 61 -9.98 4.58 19.21
CA TYR A 61 -9.97 6.03 19.43
C TYR A 61 -11.35 6.65 19.17
N VAL A 62 -11.98 6.36 18.04
CA VAL A 62 -13.31 6.91 17.68
C VAL A 62 -14.37 6.59 18.75
N VAL A 63 -14.25 5.47 19.46
CA VAL A 63 -15.21 5.08 20.51
C VAL A 63 -14.80 5.59 21.90
N ALA A 64 -13.51 5.60 22.22
CA ALA A 64 -13.00 5.93 23.55
C ALA A 64 -12.58 7.40 23.72
N GLU A 65 -12.43 8.14 22.62
CA GLU A 65 -12.04 9.55 22.54
C GLU A 65 -10.75 9.92 23.29
N LYS A 66 -9.87 8.95 23.52
CA LYS A 66 -8.59 9.18 24.21
C LYS A 66 -7.55 9.75 23.25
N SER A 67 -7.08 10.97 23.51
CA SER A 67 -6.05 11.62 22.69
C SER A 67 -4.77 10.78 22.52
N ALA A 68 -4.40 10.00 23.55
CA ALA A 68 -3.26 9.07 23.46
C ALA A 68 -3.42 8.03 22.34
N LEU A 69 -4.64 7.55 22.06
CA LEU A 69 -4.91 6.60 20.99
C LEU A 69 -4.79 7.26 19.61
N ALA A 70 -5.23 8.51 19.46
CA ALA A 70 -5.04 9.26 18.21
C ALA A 70 -3.56 9.44 17.87
N TRP A 71 -2.75 9.86 18.85
CA TRP A 71 -1.29 9.98 18.68
C TRP A 71 -0.61 8.63 18.43
N THR A 72 -1.07 7.56 19.07
CA THR A 72 -0.55 6.21 18.83
C THR A 72 -0.85 5.76 17.40
N SER A 73 -2.08 5.96 16.94
CA SER A 73 -2.49 5.62 15.58
C SER A 73 -1.73 6.44 14.52
N PHE A 74 -1.54 7.75 14.76
CA PHE A 74 -0.69 8.60 13.93
C PHE A 74 0.75 8.09 13.89
N GLY A 75 1.33 7.77 15.05
CA GLY A 75 2.68 7.20 15.15
C GLY A 75 2.83 5.89 14.39
N LEU A 76 1.80 5.05 14.36
CA LEU A 76 1.75 3.82 13.54
C LEU A 76 1.60 4.09 12.05
N LEU A 77 0.87 5.13 11.65
CA LEU A 77 0.71 5.51 10.25
C LEU A 77 2.01 5.99 9.59
N LEU A 78 2.94 6.57 10.34
CA LEU A 78 4.23 7.02 9.81
C LEU A 78 5.08 5.88 9.21
N PRO A 79 5.39 4.77 9.92
CA PRO A 79 6.10 3.65 9.33
C PRO A 79 5.27 2.94 8.24
N VAL A 80 3.93 2.90 8.37
CA VAL A 80 3.06 2.38 7.30
C VAL A 80 3.26 3.18 6.00
N ALA A 81 3.21 4.51 6.07
CA ALA A 81 3.42 5.39 4.94
C ALA A 81 4.82 5.23 4.35
N LEU A 82 5.86 5.19 5.19
CA LEU A 82 7.24 4.98 4.76
C LEU A 82 7.40 3.67 3.98
N LEU A 83 6.89 2.56 4.53
CA LEU A 83 6.93 1.26 3.85
C LEU A 83 6.14 1.30 2.53
N GLY A 84 4.99 1.99 2.51
CA GLY A 84 4.20 2.23 1.31
C GLY A 84 5.01 2.95 0.21
N PHE A 85 5.71 4.03 0.55
CA PHE A 85 6.58 4.76 -0.38
C PHE A 85 7.76 3.91 -0.86
N VAL A 86 8.37 3.10 0.01
CA VAL A 86 9.44 2.17 -0.39
C VAL A 86 8.92 1.15 -1.42
N MET A 87 7.73 0.60 -1.21
CA MET A 87 7.11 -0.31 -2.18
C MET A 87 6.78 0.40 -3.50
N LEU A 88 6.23 1.61 -3.44
CA LEU A 88 5.95 2.43 -4.62
C LEU A 88 7.22 2.71 -5.44
N ALA A 89 8.31 3.11 -4.77
CA ALA A 89 9.60 3.38 -5.40
C ALA A 89 10.16 2.13 -6.11
N ARG A 90 9.99 0.95 -5.51
CA ARG A 90 10.38 -0.33 -6.11
C ARG A 90 9.48 -0.77 -7.27
N TRP A 91 8.21 -0.35 -7.25
CA TRP A 91 7.23 -0.68 -8.30
C TRP A 91 7.36 0.19 -9.56
N ILE A 92 7.72 1.47 -9.43
CA ILE A 92 7.82 2.41 -10.57
C ILE A 92 8.68 1.86 -11.73
N PRO A 93 9.91 1.33 -11.51
CA PRO A 93 10.70 0.76 -12.60
C PRO A 93 10.01 -0.41 -13.30
N VAL A 94 9.35 -1.30 -12.55
CA VAL A 94 8.62 -2.46 -13.09
C VAL A 94 7.46 -2.03 -14.00
N HIS A 95 6.81 -0.91 -13.66
CA HIS A 95 5.77 -0.32 -14.50
C HIS A 95 6.36 0.38 -15.74
N ARG A 96 7.48 1.11 -15.60
CA ARG A 96 8.13 1.78 -16.74
C ARG A 96 8.61 0.80 -17.80
N ASP A 97 9.23 -0.31 -17.39
CA ASP A 97 9.66 -1.39 -18.29
C ASP A 97 8.46 -2.00 -19.07
N ARG A 98 7.24 -1.93 -18.52
CA ARG A 98 6.02 -2.32 -19.23
C ARG A 98 5.66 -1.36 -20.35
N THR A 99 5.80 -0.06 -20.12
CA THR A 99 5.43 0.97 -21.10
C THR A 99 6.38 1.01 -22.30
N THR A 100 7.68 0.75 -22.09
CA THR A 100 8.68 0.70 -23.16
C THR A 100 8.65 -0.59 -23.98
N ALA A 101 8.33 -1.73 -23.37
CA ALA A 101 8.17 -3.01 -24.08
C ALA A 101 6.87 -3.12 -24.92
N GLY A 102 6.10 -2.04 -25.03
CA GLY A 102 4.85 -1.96 -25.80
C GLY A 102 5.02 -1.78 -27.31
N ALA A 103 6.25 -1.73 -27.84
CA ALA A 103 6.52 -1.80 -29.27
C ALA A 103 6.77 -3.27 -29.66
N PRO A 104 5.94 -3.89 -30.52
CA PRO A 104 6.22 -5.24 -31.00
C PRO A 104 7.34 -5.17 -32.05
N THR A 105 8.59 -5.26 -31.61
CA THR A 105 9.70 -5.59 -32.50
C THR A 105 9.93 -7.09 -32.49
N ALA A 106 9.58 -7.72 -33.60
CA ALA A 106 9.97 -9.08 -33.91
C ALA A 106 11.51 -9.15 -34.07
N ALA A 107 12.21 -9.69 -33.07
CA ALA A 107 13.51 -10.34 -33.23
C ALA A 107 13.94 -11.05 -31.93
N THR A 108 13.88 -12.38 -31.99
CA THR A 108 14.60 -13.42 -31.23
C THR A 108 15.83 -13.02 -30.41
N VAL A 109 15.81 -13.35 -29.11
CA VAL A 109 16.85 -14.15 -28.41
C VAL A 109 16.18 -14.98 -27.30
N GLN A 110 16.27 -16.31 -27.41
CA GLN A 110 16.01 -17.31 -26.37
C GLN A 110 16.65 -16.91 -25.01
N GLY A 111 15.88 -16.98 -23.92
CA GLY A 111 16.49 -17.01 -22.58
C GLY A 111 15.69 -16.54 -21.37
N ALA A 112 14.38 -16.27 -21.44
CA ALA A 112 13.61 -15.93 -20.25
C ALA A 112 12.11 -16.29 -20.34
N ASP A 113 11.79 -17.57 -20.52
CA ASP A 113 10.57 -18.06 -19.88
C ASP A 113 10.81 -18.04 -18.37
N GLY A 114 10.24 -17.08 -17.65
CA GLY A 114 10.56 -16.90 -16.23
C GLY A 114 9.57 -16.11 -15.38
N THR A 115 8.30 -16.06 -15.80
CA THR A 115 7.15 -15.41 -15.12
C THR A 115 7.23 -13.88 -14.96
N VAL A 116 6.26 -13.18 -15.54
CA VAL A 116 6.05 -11.73 -15.33
C VAL A 116 5.94 -11.43 -13.82
N PRO A 117 6.68 -10.44 -13.26
CA PRO A 117 6.56 -10.09 -11.84
C PRO A 117 5.11 -9.82 -11.43
N ALA A 118 4.69 -10.35 -10.29
CA ALA A 118 3.32 -10.29 -9.80
C ALA A 118 2.81 -8.84 -9.70
N GLU A 119 3.66 -7.94 -9.21
CA GLU A 119 3.39 -6.51 -9.04
C GLU A 119 3.19 -5.74 -10.36
N ARG A 120 3.59 -6.31 -11.52
CA ARG A 120 3.29 -5.73 -12.85
C ARG A 120 1.79 -5.79 -13.20
N HIS A 121 1.02 -6.58 -12.45
CA HIS A 121 -0.43 -6.72 -12.59
C HIS A 121 -1.22 -5.76 -11.70
N PHE A 122 -0.54 -4.91 -10.93
CA PHE A 122 -1.23 -3.87 -10.18
C PHE A 122 -1.86 -2.84 -11.13
N PRO A 123 -3.19 -2.62 -11.07
CA PRO A 123 -3.82 -1.60 -11.87
C PRO A 123 -3.40 -0.22 -11.37
N VAL A 124 -2.82 0.59 -12.27
CA VAL A 124 -2.32 1.95 -11.97
C VAL A 124 -3.35 2.83 -11.26
N PRO A 125 -4.64 2.85 -11.66
CA PRO A 125 -5.64 3.66 -10.95
C PRO A 125 -5.78 3.28 -9.48
N VAL A 126 -5.67 1.99 -9.14
CA VAL A 126 -5.76 1.52 -7.74
C VAL A 126 -4.50 1.90 -6.96
N VAL A 127 -3.31 1.80 -7.56
CA VAL A 127 -2.05 2.22 -6.91
C VAL A 127 -2.10 3.71 -6.59
N LEU A 128 -2.53 4.53 -7.55
CA LEU A 128 -2.64 5.98 -7.37
C LEU A 128 -3.72 6.34 -6.34
N ALA A 129 -4.90 5.73 -6.44
CA ALA A 129 -5.98 5.96 -5.48
C ALA A 129 -5.56 5.55 -4.07
N HIS A 130 -4.96 4.38 -3.89
CA HIS A 130 -4.45 3.92 -2.61
C HIS A 130 -3.41 4.89 -2.02
N GLY A 131 -2.42 5.33 -2.83
CA GLY A 131 -1.41 6.30 -2.39
C GLY A 131 -2.01 7.65 -2.01
N LEU A 132 -2.96 8.16 -2.80
CA LEU A 132 -3.64 9.42 -2.51
C LEU A 132 -4.46 9.33 -1.22
N PHE A 133 -5.31 8.31 -1.07
CA PHE A 133 -6.10 8.13 0.13
C PHE A 133 -5.22 7.88 1.37
N ALA A 134 -4.05 7.23 1.22
CA ALA A 134 -3.10 7.07 2.32
C ALA A 134 -2.56 8.43 2.81
N VAL A 135 -2.19 9.34 1.89
CA VAL A 135 -1.76 10.71 2.24
C VAL A 135 -2.89 11.50 2.89
N VAL A 136 -4.10 11.41 2.34
CA VAL A 136 -5.29 12.06 2.92
C VAL A 136 -5.55 11.53 4.33
N THR A 137 -5.54 10.21 4.55
CA THR A 137 -5.70 9.61 5.87
C THR A 137 -4.63 10.10 6.85
N LEU A 138 -3.37 10.17 6.43
CA LEU A 138 -2.30 10.68 7.28
C LEU A 138 -2.58 12.12 7.76
N VAL A 139 -3.02 12.99 6.84
CA VAL A 139 -3.37 14.39 7.15
C VAL A 139 -4.59 14.45 8.06
N LEU A 140 -5.65 13.69 7.76
CA LEU A 140 -6.87 13.70 8.57
C LEU A 140 -6.62 13.19 9.99
N VAL A 141 -5.83 12.12 10.15
CA VAL A 141 -5.43 11.58 11.46
C VAL A 141 -4.58 12.58 12.24
N LEU A 142 -3.65 13.29 11.57
CA LEU A 142 -2.87 14.35 12.22
C LEU A 142 -3.77 15.50 12.70
N LEU A 143 -4.70 15.97 11.86
CA LEU A 143 -5.62 17.05 12.21
C LEU A 143 -6.50 16.66 13.40
N ALA A 144 -7.03 15.43 13.41
CA ALA A 144 -7.78 14.88 14.53
C ALA A 144 -6.92 14.76 15.81
N ALA A 145 -5.68 14.28 15.72
CA ALA A 145 -4.76 14.21 16.87
C ALA A 145 -4.42 15.58 17.46
N LEU A 146 -4.45 16.64 16.64
CA LEU A 146 -4.29 18.03 17.04
C LEU A 146 -5.58 18.68 17.57
N GLY A 147 -6.71 17.95 17.58
CA GLY A 147 -8.01 18.47 18.00
C GLY A 147 -8.66 19.42 17.00
N ILE A 148 -8.24 19.39 15.73
CA ILE A 148 -8.72 20.29 14.68
C ILE A 148 -9.88 19.61 13.94
N GLY A 149 -11.04 20.27 13.90
CA GLY A 149 -12.13 19.94 12.98
C GLY A 149 -13.23 18.99 13.49
N GLY A 150 -13.57 19.06 14.78
CA GLY A 150 -14.76 18.42 15.39
C GLY A 150 -14.86 16.90 15.18
N THR A 151 -15.91 16.25 15.68
CA THR A 151 -16.17 14.83 15.39
C THR A 151 -16.55 14.64 13.92
#